data_AF-A0A165X5J8-F1
#
_entry.id   AF-A0A165X5J8-F1
#
_cell.length_a   1.000
_cell.length_b   1.000
_cell.length_c   1.000
_cell.angle_alpha   90.00
_cell.angle_beta   90.00
_cell.angle_gamma   90.00
#
_symmetry.space_group_name_H-M   'P 1'
#
loop_
_entity.id
_entity.type
_entity.pdbx_description
1 polymer ?
#
loop_
_entity_poly.entity_id
_entity_poly.type
_entity_poly.pdbx_seq_one_letter_code
_entity_poly.pdbx_strand_id
1 'polypeptide(L)'
;MLSASQQYQLFLAIQVIGGHIGLPLLIVTFLLMKNSRSIVVIHFCASWVIFSVSFSLILYRTTPLEAASSQGLCLLSQAMTNGAAVMTSLSTLTLILNIWFSILRPSWYEKKEIRYNVECLLAYSPYIAFLAPFFVTYALSAPSDGQQGDNTFSSDYCLNSGDMWIAVDAISIAILGIATFLDAIVLWSVFRRAQAEPPSEIKYLHRMIIKLSLFSIYRIVTSTLTMAVLIDGLKGNTMSLSFVNFEVVLSALQTGGSFHSFNESMLHNVDMHYSSACSISDVVYKIGRPQDLEILAFDTSSSFLVVQPRRY
;
A
#
# COMPACT_ATOMS: atom_id res chain seq x y z
N MET A 1 4.63 -10.41 -27.25
CA MET A 1 3.64 -9.47 -26.70
C MET A 1 2.48 -10.30 -26.18
N LEU A 2 2.11 -10.16 -24.90
CA LEU A 2 0.90 -10.81 -24.36
C LEU A 2 -0.34 -10.20 -25.02
N SER A 3 -1.30 -11.02 -25.39
CA SER A 3 -2.62 -10.55 -25.85
C SER A 3 -3.32 -9.76 -24.74
N ALA A 4 -4.21 -8.82 -25.10
CA ALA A 4 -4.93 -8.01 -24.11
C ALA A 4 -5.67 -8.89 -23.08
N SER A 5 -6.28 -9.99 -23.52
CA SER A 5 -6.94 -10.96 -22.64
C SER A 5 -5.99 -11.61 -21.62
N GLN A 6 -4.76 -11.96 -22.03
CA GLN A 6 -3.75 -12.52 -21.11
C GLN A 6 -3.31 -11.50 -20.06
N GLN A 7 -3.18 -10.22 -20.42
CA GLN A 7 -2.82 -9.15 -19.48
C GLN A 7 -3.88 -9.01 -18.38
N TYR A 8 -5.17 -9.03 -18.74
CA TYR A 8 -6.26 -8.99 -17.76
C TYR A 8 -6.26 -10.22 -16.84
N GLN A 9 -6.00 -11.41 -17.38
CA GLN A 9 -5.94 -12.64 -16.60
C GLN A 9 -4.78 -12.61 -15.59
N LEU A 10 -3.61 -12.11 -16.00
CA LEU A 10 -2.44 -12.00 -15.13
C LEU A 10 -2.69 -10.97 -14.02
N PHE A 11 -3.25 -9.80 -14.37
CA PHE A 11 -3.67 -8.80 -13.39
C PHE A 11 -4.66 -9.37 -12.37
N LEU A 12 -5.70 -10.07 -12.84
CA LEU A 12 -6.69 -10.71 -11.98
C LEU A 12 -6.04 -11.75 -11.07
N ALA A 13 -5.18 -12.61 -11.62
CA ALA A 13 -4.47 -13.62 -10.85
C ALA A 13 -3.63 -12.98 -9.74
N ILE A 14 -2.91 -11.90 -10.04
CA ILE A 14 -2.12 -11.16 -9.04
C ILE A 14 -3.03 -10.55 -7.96
N GLN A 15 -4.16 -9.94 -8.34
CA GLN A 15 -5.11 -9.33 -7.38
C GLN A 15 -5.80 -10.36 -6.49
N VAL A 16 -6.13 -11.53 -7.03
CA VAL A 16 -6.77 -12.60 -6.25
C VAL A 16 -5.74 -13.28 -5.34
N ILE A 17 -4.59 -13.68 -5.88
CA ILE A 17 -3.56 -14.37 -5.10
C ILE A 17 -2.99 -13.45 -4.01
N GLY A 18 -2.59 -12.23 -4.38
CA GLY A 18 -2.01 -11.27 -3.44
C GLY A 18 -3.05 -10.65 -2.51
N GLY A 19 -4.11 -10.10 -3.10
CA GLY A 19 -5.13 -9.31 -2.40
C GLY A 19 -6.14 -10.13 -1.62
N HIS A 20 -6.70 -11.20 -2.21
CA HIS A 20 -7.80 -11.94 -1.60
C HIS A 20 -7.33 -13.11 -0.73
N ILE A 21 -6.19 -13.73 -1.06
CA ILE A 21 -5.69 -14.91 -0.35
C ILE A 21 -4.50 -14.53 0.54
N GLY A 22 -3.46 -13.94 -0.04
CA GLY A 22 -2.20 -13.66 0.64
C GLY A 22 -2.35 -12.68 1.80
N LEU A 23 -2.99 -11.53 1.58
CA LEU A 23 -3.14 -10.50 2.61
C LEU A 23 -4.07 -10.90 3.76
N PRO A 24 -5.26 -11.50 3.55
CA PRO A 24 -6.09 -11.98 4.64
C PRO A 24 -5.41 -13.08 5.46
N LEU A 25 -4.69 -14.00 4.81
CA LEU A 25 -3.89 -15.00 5.52
C LEU A 25 -2.82 -14.35 6.40
N LEU A 26 -2.18 -13.30 5.91
CA LEU A 26 -1.19 -12.52 6.65
C LEU A 26 -1.83 -11.77 7.84
N ILE A 27 -3.03 -11.21 7.68
CA ILE A 27 -3.80 -10.60 8.78
C ILE A 27 -4.12 -11.65 9.84
N VAL A 28 -4.67 -12.80 9.46
CA VAL A 28 -4.96 -13.91 10.39
C VAL A 28 -3.69 -14.34 11.10
N THR A 29 -2.57 -14.47 10.39
CA THR A 29 -1.28 -14.80 10.99
C THR A 29 -0.86 -13.77 12.04
N PHE A 30 -1.01 -12.47 11.76
CA PHE A 30 -0.69 -11.42 12.73
C PHE A 30 -1.59 -11.42 13.96
N LEU A 31 -2.87 -11.78 13.80
CA LEU A 31 -3.81 -11.91 14.92
C LEU A 31 -3.50 -13.14 15.79
N LEU A 32 -3.01 -14.22 15.19
CA LEU A 32 -2.63 -15.44 15.90
C LEU A 32 -1.27 -15.33 16.61
N MET A 33 -0.39 -14.43 16.15
CA MET A 33 0.89 -14.19 16.81
C MET A 33 0.67 -13.44 18.14
N LYS A 34 1.04 -14.08 19.25
CA LYS A 34 0.95 -13.52 20.63
C LYS A 34 1.63 -12.16 20.80
N ASN A 35 2.63 -11.86 19.97
CA ASN A 35 3.28 -10.56 19.95
C ASN A 35 2.48 -9.60 19.05
N SER A 36 1.68 -8.76 19.69
CA SER A 36 0.87 -7.73 19.03
C SER A 36 1.74 -6.88 18.10
N ARG A 37 1.59 -7.10 16.79
CA ARG A 37 2.11 -6.21 15.75
C ARG A 37 1.41 -4.86 15.85
N SER A 38 2.04 -3.80 15.35
CA SER A 38 1.42 -2.48 15.32
C SER A 38 0.12 -2.53 14.51
N ILE A 39 -0.94 -1.91 15.07
CA ILE A 39 -2.28 -1.87 14.48
C ILE A 39 -2.26 -1.27 13.07
N VAL A 40 -1.37 -0.31 12.81
CA VAL A 40 -1.19 0.33 11.50
C VAL A 40 -0.87 -0.68 10.40
N VAL A 41 -0.08 -1.72 10.70
CA VAL A 41 0.29 -2.74 9.69
C VAL A 41 -0.92 -3.60 9.32
N ILE A 42 -1.76 -3.94 10.29
CA ILE A 42 -2.98 -4.73 10.06
C ILE A 42 -3.95 -3.92 9.19
N HIS A 43 -4.17 -2.64 9.53
CA HIS A 43 -5.02 -1.75 8.74
C HIS A 43 -4.46 -1.45 7.35
N PHE A 44 -3.12 -1.42 7.21
CA PHE A 44 -2.48 -1.34 5.91
C PHE A 44 -2.84 -2.55 5.05
N CYS A 45 -2.66 -3.76 5.55
CA CYS A 45 -3.05 -4.97 4.82
C CYS A 45 -4.55 -4.98 4.48
N ALA A 46 -5.43 -4.61 5.43
CA ALA A 46 -6.87 -4.54 5.18
C ALA A 46 -7.26 -3.54 4.09
N SER A 47 -6.59 -2.38 4.01
CA SER A 47 -6.83 -1.40 2.94
C SER A 47 -6.48 -1.97 1.55
N TRP A 48 -5.43 -2.78 1.45
CA TRP A 48 -5.06 -3.45 0.19
C TRP A 48 -6.03 -4.57 -0.20
N VAL A 49 -6.61 -5.29 0.78
CA VAL A 49 -7.71 -6.25 0.51
C VAL A 49 -8.90 -5.53 -0.11
N ILE A 50 -9.33 -4.41 0.50
CA ILE A 50 -10.45 -3.60 -0.02
C ILE A 50 -10.12 -3.10 -1.43
N PHE A 51 -8.90 -2.61 -1.66
CA PHE A 51 -8.44 -2.19 -2.99
C PHE A 51 -8.55 -3.33 -4.02
N SER A 52 -8.06 -4.52 -3.70
CA SER A 52 -8.15 -5.67 -4.60
C SER A 52 -9.60 -6.08 -4.88
N VAL A 53 -10.49 -6.03 -3.89
CA VAL A 53 -11.93 -6.28 -4.07
C VAL A 53 -12.55 -5.23 -5.00
N SER A 54 -12.28 -3.94 -4.76
CA SER A 54 -12.77 -2.83 -5.60
C SER A 54 -12.36 -3.00 -7.06
N PHE A 55 -11.10 -3.34 -7.33
CA PHE A 55 -10.60 -3.55 -8.69
C PHE A 55 -11.15 -4.82 -9.35
N SER A 56 -11.46 -5.85 -8.56
CA SER A 56 -12.05 -7.09 -9.08
C SER A 56 -13.51 -6.88 -9.52
N LEU A 57 -14.24 -5.94 -8.91
CA LEU A 57 -15.59 -5.57 -9.34
C LEU A 57 -15.63 -5.05 -10.78
N ILE A 58 -14.59 -4.35 -11.23
CA ILE A 58 -14.48 -3.90 -12.62
C ILE A 58 -14.49 -5.11 -13.57
N LEU A 59 -13.86 -6.21 -13.19
CA LEU A 59 -13.70 -7.39 -14.06
C LEU A 59 -15.02 -8.18 -14.17
N TYR A 60 -15.85 -8.17 -13.13
CA TYR A 60 -17.18 -8.77 -13.17
C TYR A 60 -18.17 -8.04 -14.09
N ARG A 61 -17.83 -6.84 -14.57
CA ARG A 61 -18.62 -6.08 -15.55
C ARG A 61 -18.65 -6.70 -16.96
N THR A 62 -17.82 -7.71 -17.24
CA THR A 62 -17.68 -8.30 -18.59
C THR A 62 -18.87 -9.15 -19.07
N THR A 63 -19.97 -9.21 -18.31
CA THR A 63 -21.24 -9.78 -18.77
C THR A 63 -21.99 -8.76 -19.65
N PRO A 64 -22.73 -9.20 -20.69
CA PRO A 64 -23.31 -8.30 -21.68
C PRO A 64 -24.17 -7.21 -21.01
N LEU A 65 -23.86 -5.94 -21.34
CA LEU A 65 -24.40 -4.70 -20.75
C LEU A 65 -25.94 -4.54 -20.85
N GLU A 66 -26.64 -5.44 -21.55
CA GLU A 66 -28.08 -5.35 -21.78
C GLU A 66 -28.92 -5.59 -20.52
N ALA A 67 -28.34 -6.15 -19.45
CA ALA A 67 -29.05 -6.28 -18.17
C ALA A 67 -29.05 -4.95 -17.41
N ALA A 68 -30.23 -4.38 -17.17
CA ALA A 68 -30.46 -3.18 -16.36
C ALA A 68 -29.81 -3.26 -14.94
N SER A 69 -29.56 -4.47 -14.42
CA SER A 69 -28.85 -4.69 -13.15
C SER A 69 -27.35 -4.32 -13.18
N SER A 70 -26.76 -4.08 -14.35
CA SER A 70 -25.32 -3.83 -14.50
C SER A 70 -24.90 -2.37 -14.22
N GLN A 71 -25.84 -1.41 -14.31
CA GLN A 71 -25.53 0.02 -14.16
C GLN A 71 -25.12 0.37 -12.72
N GLY A 72 -25.85 -0.14 -11.72
CA GLY A 72 -25.51 0.08 -10.31
C GLY A 72 -24.16 -0.52 -9.92
N LEU A 73 -23.81 -1.68 -10.49
CA LEU A 73 -22.52 -2.34 -10.24
C LEU A 73 -21.36 -1.57 -10.89
N CYS A 74 -21.56 -1.04 -12.09
CA CYS A 74 -20.62 -0.14 -12.75
C CYS A 74 -20.34 1.11 -11.89
N LEU A 75 -21.40 1.81 -11.45
CA LEU A 75 -21.28 2.98 -10.60
C LEU A 75 -20.56 2.66 -9.28
N LEU A 76 -20.97 1.58 -8.61
CA LEU A 76 -20.36 1.16 -7.36
C LEU A 76 -18.88 0.84 -7.55
N SER A 77 -18.51 0.11 -8.61
CA SER A 77 -17.12 -0.25 -8.89
C SER A 77 -16.25 0.99 -9.09
N GLN A 78 -16.73 1.99 -9.84
CA GLN A 78 -16.03 3.24 -10.10
C GLN A 78 -15.84 4.07 -8.83
N ALA A 79 -16.89 4.22 -8.02
CA ALA A 79 -16.80 4.93 -6.75
C ALA A 79 -15.84 4.23 -5.77
N MET A 80 -15.90 2.90 -5.72
CA MET A 80 -15.02 2.08 -4.89
C MET A 80 -13.55 2.15 -5.32
N THR A 81 -13.26 2.18 -6.62
CA THR A 81 -11.87 2.26 -7.13
C THR A 81 -11.27 3.63 -6.87
N ASN A 82 -12.03 4.70 -7.09
CA ASN A 82 -11.60 6.06 -6.79
C ASN A 82 -11.30 6.24 -5.28
N GLY A 83 -12.20 5.75 -4.41
CA GLY A 83 -11.95 5.78 -2.98
C GLY A 83 -10.77 4.92 -2.56
N ALA A 84 -10.64 3.73 -3.13
CA ALA A 84 -9.58 2.81 -2.78
C ALA A 84 -8.19 3.33 -3.16
N ALA A 85 -8.06 4.06 -4.28
CA ALA A 85 -6.79 4.65 -4.71
C ALA A 85 -6.24 5.66 -3.68
N VAL A 86 -7.10 6.57 -3.19
CA VAL A 86 -6.71 7.54 -2.16
C VAL A 86 -6.41 6.84 -0.83
N MET A 87 -7.23 5.85 -0.46
CA MET A 87 -7.05 5.07 0.76
C MET A 87 -5.71 4.34 0.79
N THR A 88 -5.33 3.61 -0.25
CA THR A 88 -4.07 2.85 -0.26
C THR A 88 -2.85 3.77 -0.28
N SER A 89 -2.96 4.92 -0.96
CA SER A 89 -1.94 5.97 -0.94
C SER A 89 -1.73 6.52 0.47
N LEU A 90 -2.81 6.89 1.15
CA LEU A 90 -2.75 7.40 2.52
C LEU A 90 -2.31 6.31 3.52
N SER A 91 -2.78 5.09 3.34
CA SER A 91 -2.37 3.92 4.13
C SER A 91 -0.86 3.69 4.03
N THR A 92 -0.29 3.81 2.84
CA THR A 92 1.17 3.75 2.63
C THR A 92 1.90 4.88 3.37
N LEU A 93 1.39 6.11 3.29
CA LEU A 93 1.94 7.25 4.03
C LEU A 93 1.91 7.01 5.54
N THR A 94 0.78 6.54 6.09
CA THR A 94 0.62 6.29 7.53
C THR A 94 1.53 5.17 8.03
N LEU A 95 1.76 4.13 7.23
CA LEU A 95 2.72 3.07 7.54
C LEU A 95 4.15 3.63 7.65
N ILE A 96 4.56 4.49 6.72
CA ILE A 96 5.90 5.11 6.73
C ILE A 96 6.04 6.07 7.90
N LEU A 97 5.01 6.86 8.21
CA LEU A 97 4.99 7.72 9.40
C LEU A 97 5.13 6.91 10.70
N ASN A 98 4.43 5.78 10.80
CA ASN A 98 4.55 4.89 11.95
C ASN A 98 5.97 4.31 12.10
N ILE A 99 6.60 3.91 10.98
CA ILE A 99 7.99 3.46 10.95
C ILE A 99 8.93 4.60 11.36
N TRP A 100 8.73 5.80 10.83
CA TRP A 100 9.51 6.99 11.14
C TRP A 100 9.45 7.35 12.63
N PHE A 101 8.26 7.38 13.23
CA PHE A 101 8.09 7.62 14.67
C PHE A 101 8.74 6.52 15.52
N SER A 102 8.67 5.27 15.07
CA SER A 102 9.31 4.14 15.75
C SER A 102 10.85 4.23 15.74
N ILE A 103 11.44 4.80 14.69
CA ILE A 103 12.90 5.00 14.56
C ILE A 103 13.37 6.24 15.31
N LEU A 104 12.62 7.34 15.20
CA LEU A 104 12.98 8.60 15.86
C LEU A 104 12.80 8.54 17.37
N ARG A 105 11.81 7.79 17.86
CA ARG A 105 11.41 7.74 19.28
C ARG A 105 11.36 9.12 19.92
N PRO A 106 10.53 10.05 19.41
CA PRO A 106 10.40 11.34 20.06
C PRO A 106 9.84 11.15 21.48
N SER A 107 10.26 11.99 22.44
CA SER A 107 9.94 11.82 23.87
C SER A 107 8.44 11.74 24.18
N TRP A 108 7.60 12.37 23.37
CA TRP A 108 6.14 12.27 23.50
C TRP A 108 5.56 10.92 23.04
N TYR A 109 6.24 10.21 22.14
CA TYR A 109 5.83 8.90 21.61
C TYR A 109 6.21 7.73 22.53
N GLU A 110 7.04 7.97 23.55
CA GLU A 110 7.37 6.96 24.56
C GLU A 110 6.20 6.67 25.51
N LYS A 111 5.30 7.64 25.69
CA LYS A 111 4.09 7.47 26.51
C LYS A 111 3.14 6.50 25.81
N LYS A 112 2.87 5.36 26.44
CA LYS A 112 2.04 4.27 25.90
C LYS A 112 0.66 4.75 25.40
N GLU A 113 0.02 5.64 26.14
CA GLU A 113 -1.30 6.19 25.78
C GLU A 113 -1.25 7.04 24.51
N ILE A 114 -0.27 7.93 24.39
CA ILE A 114 -0.08 8.78 23.21
C ILE A 114 0.25 7.92 22.00
N ARG A 115 1.15 6.95 22.16
CA ARG A 115 1.50 6.00 21.11
C ARG A 115 0.27 5.27 20.58
N TYR A 116 -0.55 4.72 21.46
CA TYR A 116 -1.77 4.02 21.06
C TYR A 116 -2.73 4.94 20.29
N ASN A 117 -2.94 6.17 20.77
CA ASN A 117 -3.81 7.14 20.10
C ASN A 117 -3.30 7.55 18.72
N VAL A 118 -1.98 7.77 18.58
CA VAL A 118 -1.36 8.09 17.29
C VAL A 118 -1.44 6.90 16.33
N GLU A 119 -1.14 5.68 16.80
CA GLU A 119 -1.27 4.48 15.97
C GLU A 119 -2.73 4.26 15.52
N CYS A 120 -3.72 4.49 16.38
CA CYS A 120 -5.14 4.44 16.00
C CYS A 120 -5.51 5.52 14.98
N LEU A 121 -5.10 6.77 15.20
CA LEU A 121 -5.37 7.87 14.27
C LEU A 121 -4.78 7.57 12.88
N LEU A 122 -3.53 7.11 12.84
CA LEU A 122 -2.86 6.69 11.61
C LEU A 122 -3.59 5.53 10.95
N ALA A 123 -4.06 4.53 11.72
CA ALA A 123 -4.76 3.36 11.20
C ALA A 123 -6.15 3.70 10.61
N TYR A 124 -6.91 4.62 11.21
CA TYR A 124 -8.26 4.96 10.75
C TYR A 124 -8.29 6.04 9.67
N SER A 125 -7.28 6.91 9.58
CA SER A 125 -7.24 8.00 8.61
C SER A 125 -7.43 7.59 7.13
N PRO A 126 -6.90 6.44 6.64
CA PRO A 126 -7.12 5.98 5.26
C PRO A 126 -8.60 5.70 4.95
N TYR A 127 -9.35 5.18 5.92
CA TYR A 127 -10.76 4.83 5.75
C TYR A 127 -11.64 6.06 5.69
N ILE A 128 -11.30 7.12 6.42
CA ILE A 128 -12.00 8.41 6.30
C ILE A 128 -11.73 9.01 4.92
N ALA A 129 -10.46 8.95 4.46
CA ALA A 129 -10.07 9.41 3.14
C ALA A 129 -10.62 8.55 1.98
N PHE A 130 -11.03 7.30 2.24
CA PHE A 130 -11.76 6.47 1.28
C PHE A 130 -13.17 7.01 1.04
N LEU A 131 -13.89 7.35 2.12
CA LEU A 131 -15.31 7.72 2.05
C LEU A 131 -15.55 9.00 1.27
N ALA A 132 -14.67 10.01 1.40
CA ALA A 132 -14.83 11.29 0.71
C ALA A 132 -14.90 11.16 -0.84
N PRO A 133 -13.86 10.70 -1.55
CA PRO A 133 -13.92 10.45 -2.99
C PRO A 133 -14.98 9.40 -3.37
N PHE A 134 -15.23 8.39 -2.54
CA PHE A 134 -16.31 7.41 -2.78
C PHE A 134 -17.67 8.10 -2.90
N PHE A 135 -18.06 8.88 -1.89
CA PHE A 135 -19.35 9.57 -1.88
C PHE A 135 -19.41 10.69 -2.91
N VAL A 136 -18.31 11.41 -3.16
CA VAL A 136 -18.27 12.44 -4.22
C VAL A 136 -18.45 11.79 -5.59
N THR A 137 -17.76 10.69 -5.90
CA THR A 137 -17.97 9.96 -7.16
C THR A 137 -19.39 9.46 -7.23
N TYR A 138 -19.89 8.82 -6.18
CA TYR A 138 -21.25 8.27 -6.15
C TYR A 138 -22.32 9.36 -6.36
N ALA A 139 -22.22 10.49 -5.65
CA ALA A 139 -23.19 11.58 -5.72
C ALA A 139 -23.16 12.32 -7.05
N LEU A 140 -21.98 12.59 -7.62
CA LEU A 140 -21.86 13.24 -8.93
C LEU A 140 -22.32 12.35 -10.09
N SER A 141 -22.32 11.04 -9.89
CA SER A 141 -22.76 10.07 -10.90
C SER A 141 -24.22 9.64 -10.73
N ALA A 142 -24.81 9.94 -9.58
CA ALA A 142 -26.19 9.59 -9.30
C ALA A 142 -27.12 10.48 -10.15
N PRO A 143 -28.19 9.94 -10.73
CA PRO A 143 -29.13 10.72 -11.54
C PRO A 143 -29.89 11.71 -10.66
N SER A 144 -29.94 12.99 -11.06
CA SER A 144 -30.61 14.05 -10.29
C SER A 144 -32.13 13.92 -10.25
N ASP A 145 -32.71 13.32 -11.29
CA ASP A 145 -34.15 13.47 -11.55
C ASP A 145 -34.99 12.35 -10.92
N GLY A 146 -34.36 11.33 -10.35
CA GLY A 146 -35.03 10.20 -9.69
C GLY A 146 -36.02 9.43 -10.56
N GLN A 147 -36.24 9.84 -11.81
CA GLN A 147 -37.10 9.18 -12.76
C GLN A 147 -36.41 7.94 -13.27
N GLN A 148 -37.09 6.82 -13.08
CA GLN A 148 -36.74 5.53 -13.63
C GLN A 148 -37.03 5.55 -15.14
N GLY A 149 -36.25 6.34 -15.89
CA GLY A 149 -36.19 6.23 -17.33
C GLY A 149 -35.53 4.90 -17.72
N ASP A 150 -35.78 4.44 -18.95
CA ASP A 150 -35.27 3.17 -19.50
C ASP A 150 -33.73 3.01 -19.34
N ASN A 151 -33.02 4.12 -19.11
CA ASN A 151 -31.65 4.15 -18.61
C ASN A 151 -31.58 5.13 -17.43
N THR A 152 -31.73 4.64 -16.20
CA THR A 152 -31.74 5.50 -15.00
C THR A 152 -30.39 6.19 -14.81
N PHE A 153 -29.30 5.59 -15.30
CA PHE A 153 -27.98 6.20 -15.37
C PHE A 153 -27.68 6.66 -16.81
N SER A 154 -27.02 7.82 -16.96
CA SER A 154 -26.51 8.25 -18.27
C SER A 154 -25.71 7.11 -18.89
N SER A 155 -26.10 6.66 -20.09
CA SER A 155 -25.42 5.60 -20.86
C SER A 155 -23.93 5.88 -21.00
N ASP A 156 -23.57 7.15 -20.95
CA ASP A 156 -22.23 7.63 -21.20
C ASP A 156 -21.37 7.56 -19.93
N TYR A 157 -21.93 7.51 -18.71
CA TYR A 157 -21.11 7.56 -17.50
C TYR A 157 -20.23 6.32 -17.32
N CYS A 158 -20.77 5.15 -17.68
CA CYS A 158 -20.06 3.89 -17.66
C CYS A 158 -18.98 3.78 -18.77
N LEU A 159 -18.99 4.68 -19.75
CA LEU A 159 -18.05 4.74 -20.88
C LEU A 159 -17.11 5.95 -20.79
N ASN A 160 -17.53 7.00 -20.10
CA ASN A 160 -16.89 8.30 -20.02
C ASN A 160 -16.89 8.73 -18.55
N SER A 161 -15.87 8.28 -17.81
CA SER A 161 -15.75 8.43 -16.34
C SER A 161 -15.63 9.86 -15.80
N GLY A 162 -16.03 10.88 -16.58
CA GLY A 162 -15.85 12.30 -16.30
C GLY A 162 -14.37 12.66 -16.06
N ASP A 163 -14.11 13.90 -15.63
CA ASP A 163 -12.76 14.35 -15.29
C ASP A 163 -12.37 14.01 -13.83
N MET A 164 -13.22 13.28 -13.10
CA MET A 164 -13.01 13.04 -11.66
C MET A 164 -11.81 12.13 -11.38
N TRP A 165 -11.52 11.17 -12.26
CA TRP A 165 -10.34 10.29 -12.11
C TRP A 165 -9.03 11.09 -12.11
N ILE A 166 -8.95 12.19 -12.88
CA ILE A 166 -7.78 13.08 -12.93
C ILE A 166 -7.50 13.67 -11.55
N ALA A 167 -8.52 14.18 -10.86
CA ALA A 167 -8.37 14.77 -9.54
C ALA A 167 -7.98 13.72 -8.49
N VAL A 168 -8.60 12.55 -8.53
CA VAL A 168 -8.32 11.43 -7.61
C VAL A 168 -6.89 10.92 -7.79
N ASP A 169 -6.44 10.74 -9.03
CA ASP A 169 -5.09 10.30 -9.35
C ASP A 169 -4.06 11.35 -8.96
N ALA A 170 -4.32 12.63 -9.22
CA ALA A 170 -3.44 13.73 -8.81
C ALA A 170 -3.25 13.77 -7.27
N ILE A 171 -4.33 13.62 -6.50
CA ILE A 171 -4.28 13.56 -5.04
C ILE A 171 -3.47 12.32 -4.59
N SER A 172 -3.73 11.17 -5.19
CA SER A 172 -3.05 9.91 -4.86
C SER A 172 -1.54 10.00 -5.15
N ILE A 173 -1.16 10.55 -6.31
CA ILE A 173 0.24 10.79 -6.70
C ILE A 173 0.90 11.78 -5.73
N ALA A 174 0.22 12.85 -5.33
CA ALA A 174 0.76 13.81 -4.38
C ALA A 174 1.04 13.15 -3.01
N ILE A 175 0.09 12.36 -2.49
CA ILE A 175 0.26 11.61 -1.23
C ILE A 175 1.42 10.61 -1.34
N LEU A 176 1.49 9.85 -2.44
CA LEU A 176 2.58 8.90 -2.68
C LEU A 176 3.93 9.61 -2.82
N GLY A 177 3.97 10.79 -3.43
CA GLY A 177 5.16 11.63 -3.54
C GLY A 177 5.69 12.06 -2.16
N ILE A 178 4.81 12.55 -1.29
CA ILE A 178 5.16 12.87 0.11
C ILE A 178 5.68 11.63 0.84
N ALA A 179 4.99 10.50 0.69
CA ALA A 179 5.42 9.23 1.28
C ALA A 179 6.79 8.78 0.76
N THR A 180 7.13 9.04 -0.52
CA THR A 180 8.42 8.65 -1.13
C THR A 180 9.53 9.55 -0.60
N PHE A 181 9.24 10.84 -0.46
CA PHE A 181 10.15 11.78 0.17
C PHE A 181 10.47 11.42 1.62
N LEU A 182 9.44 11.08 2.43
CA LEU A 182 9.64 10.63 3.80
C LEU A 182 10.44 9.33 3.87
N ASP A 183 10.18 8.39 2.97
CA ASP A 183 10.92 7.12 2.89
C ASP A 183 12.41 7.36 2.59
N ALA A 184 12.73 8.28 1.69
CA ALA A 184 14.11 8.68 1.42
C ALA A 184 14.79 9.29 2.65
N ILE A 185 14.06 10.11 3.44
CA ILE A 185 14.57 10.65 4.70
C ILE A 185 14.77 9.52 5.73
N VAL A 186 13.84 8.57 5.85
CA VAL A 186 13.95 7.40 6.73
C VAL A 186 15.21 6.60 6.37
N LEU A 187 15.37 6.23 5.10
CA LEU A 187 16.52 5.50 4.59
C LEU A 187 17.83 6.24 4.86
N TRP A 188 17.86 7.55 4.60
CA TRP A 188 19.04 8.38 4.89
C TRP A 188 19.37 8.42 6.38
N SER A 189 18.37 8.54 7.24
CA SER A 189 18.56 8.56 8.70
C SER A 189 19.09 7.23 9.23
N VAL A 190 18.56 6.11 8.71
CA VAL A 190 18.99 4.75 9.06
C VAL A 190 20.40 4.50 8.57
N PHE A 191 20.71 4.93 7.34
CA PHE A 191 22.05 4.79 6.76
C PHE A 191 23.09 5.56 7.56
N ARG A 192 22.80 6.81 7.96
CA ARG A 192 23.69 7.60 8.83
C ARG A 192 23.92 6.94 10.19
N ARG A 193 22.89 6.34 10.80
CA ARG A 193 23.04 5.61 12.08
C ARG A 193 23.87 4.34 11.91
N ALA A 194 23.66 3.59 10.83
CA ALA A 194 24.41 2.37 10.54
C ALA A 194 25.93 2.61 10.40
N GLN A 195 26.35 3.82 10.01
CA GLN A 195 27.76 4.20 9.98
C GLN A 195 28.37 4.48 11.36
N ALA A 196 27.56 4.80 12.37
CA ALA A 196 28.03 5.17 13.71
C ALA A 196 28.01 4.01 14.71
N GLU A 197 27.25 2.94 14.44
CA GLU A 197 27.00 1.85 15.39
C GLU A 197 27.93 0.62 15.20
N PRO A 198 28.19 -0.14 16.27
CA PRO A 198 29.03 -1.35 16.21
C PRO A 198 28.38 -2.49 15.40
N PRO A 199 29.19 -3.42 14.85
CA PRO A 199 28.77 -4.40 13.84
C PRO A 199 27.70 -5.42 14.27
N SER A 200 27.39 -5.56 15.56
CA SER A 200 26.38 -6.52 16.05
C SER A 200 24.94 -6.11 15.75
N GLU A 201 24.61 -4.81 15.82
CA GLU A 201 23.26 -4.29 15.56
C GLU A 201 22.96 -4.13 14.05
N ILE A 202 24.01 -4.07 13.23
CA ILE A 202 23.92 -3.85 11.78
C ILE A 202 23.11 -4.95 11.07
N LYS A 203 23.12 -6.20 11.57
CA LYS A 203 22.46 -7.33 10.89
C LYS A 203 20.93 -7.16 10.79
N TYR A 204 20.29 -6.61 11.82
CA TYR A 204 18.85 -6.36 11.81
C TYR A 204 18.50 -5.14 10.95
N LEU A 205 19.28 -4.07 11.08
CA LEU A 205 19.15 -2.87 10.26
C LEU A 205 19.27 -3.19 8.77
N HIS A 206 20.23 -4.02 8.37
CA HIS A 206 20.43 -4.38 6.97
C HIS A 206 19.22 -5.09 6.36
N ARG A 207 18.57 -6.01 7.11
CA ARG A 207 17.33 -6.66 6.65
C ARG A 207 16.17 -5.68 6.50
N MET A 208 16.10 -4.68 7.38
CA MET A 208 15.08 -3.63 7.30
C MET A 208 15.34 -2.72 6.10
N ILE A 209 16.59 -2.29 5.89
CA ILE A 209 17.01 -1.46 4.76
C ILE A 209 16.68 -2.15 3.43
N ILE A 210 17.05 -3.42 3.25
CA ILE A 210 16.75 -4.15 2.00
C ILE A 210 15.24 -4.13 1.70
N LYS A 211 14.40 -4.44 2.69
CA LYS A 211 12.94 -4.47 2.51
C LYS A 211 12.38 -3.10 2.18
N LEU A 212 12.85 -2.06 2.88
CA LEU A 212 12.41 -0.69 2.69
C LEU A 212 12.85 -0.15 1.33
N SER A 213 14.10 -0.39 0.93
CA SER A 213 14.63 0.00 -0.38
C SER A 213 13.90 -0.67 -1.54
N LEU A 214 13.59 -1.97 -1.43
CA LEU A 214 12.83 -2.68 -2.47
C LEU A 214 11.42 -2.09 -2.63
N PHE A 215 10.74 -1.81 -1.52
CA PHE A 215 9.44 -1.14 -1.53
C PHE A 215 9.53 0.29 -2.09
N SER A 216 10.60 1.03 -1.77
CA SER A 216 10.87 2.38 -2.27
C SER A 216 11.04 2.42 -3.78
N ILE A 217 11.88 1.53 -4.33
CA ILE A 217 12.14 1.43 -5.77
C ILE A 217 10.84 1.11 -6.51
N TYR A 218 10.09 0.10 -6.03
CA TYR A 218 8.79 -0.26 -6.61
C TYR A 218 7.84 0.94 -6.66
N ARG A 219 7.80 1.75 -5.60
CA ARG A 219 6.96 2.96 -5.54
C ARG A 219 7.41 4.06 -6.47
N ILE A 220 8.72 4.35 -6.57
CA ILE A 220 9.25 5.37 -7.48
C ILE A 220 8.90 5.01 -8.93
N VAL A 221 9.09 3.75 -9.32
CA VAL A 221 8.71 3.26 -10.65
C VAL A 221 7.22 3.45 -10.87
N THR A 222 6.38 2.97 -9.95
CA THR A 222 4.92 3.08 -10.05
C THR A 222 4.47 4.54 -10.16
N SER A 223 4.94 5.43 -9.28
CA SER A 223 4.59 6.85 -9.30
C SER A 223 5.05 7.57 -10.56
N THR A 224 6.22 7.22 -11.10
CA THR A 224 6.72 7.81 -12.36
C THR A 224 5.83 7.41 -13.53
N LEU A 225 5.44 6.13 -13.58
CA LEU A 225 4.54 5.62 -14.62
C LEU A 225 3.15 6.28 -14.54
N THR A 226 2.57 6.37 -13.35
CA THR A 226 1.26 7.03 -13.17
C THR A 226 1.32 8.51 -13.54
N MET A 227 2.43 9.19 -13.24
CA MET A 227 2.61 10.59 -13.63
C MET A 227 2.71 10.76 -15.14
N ALA A 228 3.41 9.85 -15.84
CA ALA A 228 3.50 9.87 -17.30
C ALA A 228 2.11 9.69 -17.94
N VAL A 229 1.33 8.72 -17.46
CA VAL A 229 -0.05 8.48 -17.93
C VAL A 229 -0.93 9.70 -17.67
N LEU A 230 -0.82 10.31 -16.49
CA LEU A 230 -1.57 11.52 -16.17
C LEU A 230 -1.25 12.68 -17.12
N ILE A 231 0.04 12.89 -17.44
CA ILE A 231 0.47 13.94 -18.38
C ILE A 231 -0.08 13.70 -19.78
N ASP A 232 -0.09 12.45 -20.25
CA ASP A 232 -0.64 12.10 -21.57
C ASP A 232 -2.17 12.24 -21.62
N GLY A 233 -2.84 11.94 -20.50
CA GLY A 233 -4.27 12.17 -20.32
C GLY A 233 -4.61 13.66 -20.38
N LEU A 234 -3.83 14.52 -19.71
CA LEU A 234 -4.01 15.98 -19.72
C LEU A 234 -3.81 16.62 -21.10
N LYS A 235 -3.04 15.99 -22.00
CA LYS A 235 -2.85 16.47 -23.38
C LYS A 235 -4.02 16.12 -24.30
N GLY A 236 -5.01 15.35 -23.83
CA GLY A 236 -6.13 14.88 -24.65
C GLY A 236 -5.74 13.84 -25.71
N ASN A 237 -4.54 13.26 -25.62
CA ASN A 237 -4.00 12.34 -26.62
C ASN A 237 -4.29 10.86 -26.32
N THR A 238 -4.93 10.52 -25.20
CA THR A 238 -5.13 9.12 -24.78
C THR A 238 -6.55 8.82 -24.31
N MET A 239 -7.11 7.72 -24.82
CA MET A 239 -8.26 7.02 -24.23
C MET A 239 -7.81 6.40 -22.90
N SER A 240 -8.44 6.86 -21.80
CA SER A 240 -8.61 6.19 -20.49
C SER A 240 -7.67 5.01 -20.17
N LEU A 241 -6.37 5.28 -20.04
CA LEU A 241 -5.39 4.29 -19.64
C LEU A 241 -5.43 4.12 -18.11
N SER A 242 -6.39 3.34 -17.62
CA SER A 242 -6.54 3.05 -16.19
C SER A 242 -5.29 2.34 -15.63
N PHE A 243 -5.04 2.52 -14.34
CA PHE A 243 -3.98 1.96 -13.48
C PHE A 243 -3.61 0.47 -13.72
N VAL A 244 -4.51 -0.29 -14.36
CA VAL A 244 -4.39 -1.71 -14.74
C VAL A 244 -3.25 -1.97 -15.74
N ASN A 245 -2.82 -0.97 -16.51
CA ASN A 245 -1.77 -1.15 -17.53
C ASN A 245 -0.32 -1.10 -17.00
N PHE A 246 -0.11 -1.25 -15.69
CA PHE A 246 1.23 -1.35 -15.08
C PHE A 246 2.08 -2.44 -15.75
N GLU A 247 1.50 -3.60 -16.07
CA GLU A 247 2.21 -4.65 -16.80
C GLU A 247 2.34 -4.37 -18.30
N VAL A 248 1.42 -3.62 -18.92
CA VAL A 248 1.54 -3.21 -20.33
C VAL A 248 2.71 -2.26 -20.52
N VAL A 249 2.90 -1.34 -19.56
CA VAL A 249 4.04 -0.41 -19.60
C VAL A 249 5.35 -1.10 -19.24
N LEU A 250 5.35 -2.04 -18.29
CA LEU A 250 6.53 -2.87 -18.01
C LEU A 250 6.90 -3.75 -19.22
N SER A 251 5.90 -4.32 -19.90
CA SER A 251 6.05 -5.06 -21.15
C SER A 251 6.56 -4.17 -22.28
N ALA A 252 6.01 -2.95 -22.42
CA ALA A 252 6.40 -2.00 -23.45
C ALA A 252 7.82 -1.45 -23.25
N LEU A 253 8.24 -1.24 -21.99
CA LEU A 253 9.61 -0.85 -21.64
C LEU A 253 10.61 -2.00 -21.78
N GLN A 254 10.18 -3.25 -21.57
CA GLN A 254 11.00 -4.43 -21.89
C GLN A 254 11.13 -4.67 -23.41
N THR A 255 10.17 -4.23 -24.21
CA THR A 255 10.22 -4.34 -25.68
C THR A 255 10.82 -3.12 -26.38
N GLY A 256 11.80 -2.45 -25.77
CA GLY A 256 12.66 -1.45 -26.43
C GLY A 256 13.58 -2.03 -27.53
N GLY A 257 13.03 -2.87 -28.41
CA GLY A 257 13.72 -3.57 -29.48
C GLY A 257 12.73 -3.96 -30.58
N SER A 258 12.88 -3.26 -31.72
CA SER A 258 12.34 -3.47 -33.07
C SER A 258 11.42 -4.68 -33.32
N PHE A 259 10.26 -4.38 -33.88
CA PHE A 259 9.31 -5.29 -34.50
C PHE A 259 10.02 -6.24 -35.50
N HIS A 260 10.06 -7.54 -35.17
CA HIS A 260 9.92 -8.60 -36.17
C HIS A 260 9.35 -9.87 -35.52
N SER A 261 8.31 -10.37 -36.16
CA SER A 261 7.51 -11.57 -35.90
C SER A 261 8.26 -12.79 -35.36
N PHE A 262 7.73 -13.46 -34.32
CA PHE A 262 7.87 -14.92 -34.22
C PHE A 262 6.81 -15.61 -33.33
N ASN A 263 6.54 -16.85 -33.74
CA ASN A 263 5.44 -17.76 -33.44
C ASN A 263 5.38 -18.31 -32.00
N GLU A 264 4.16 -18.60 -31.56
CA GLU A 264 3.84 -19.44 -30.40
C GLU A 264 4.29 -20.89 -30.58
N SER A 265 4.87 -21.48 -29.53
CA SER A 265 4.61 -22.86 -29.11
C SER A 265 5.39 -23.19 -27.82
N MET A 266 4.66 -23.35 -26.71
CA MET A 266 4.73 -24.52 -25.81
C MET A 266 4.19 -24.17 -24.42
N LEU A 267 2.98 -24.65 -24.16
CA LEU A 267 2.53 -25.08 -22.84
C LEU A 267 3.17 -26.45 -22.54
N HIS A 268 3.84 -26.60 -21.40
CA HIS A 268 3.68 -27.81 -20.56
C HIS A 268 4.34 -27.67 -19.17
N ASN A 269 3.55 -28.08 -18.17
CA ASN A 269 3.91 -28.67 -16.87
C ASN A 269 4.88 -27.93 -15.93
N VAL A 270 4.33 -27.48 -14.80
CA VAL A 270 5.08 -27.45 -13.54
C VAL A 270 4.24 -28.13 -12.46
N ASP A 271 4.62 -29.37 -12.15
CA ASP A 271 4.31 -30.05 -10.89
C ASP A 271 5.07 -29.34 -9.77
N MET A 272 4.34 -28.91 -8.74
CA MET A 272 4.92 -28.23 -7.58
C MET A 272 5.09 -29.24 -6.43
N HIS A 273 6.31 -29.76 -6.31
CA HIS A 273 6.75 -30.57 -5.17
C HIS A 273 6.77 -29.74 -3.87
N TYR A 274 5.93 -30.11 -2.92
CA TYR A 274 6.04 -29.72 -1.51
C TYR A 274 7.28 -30.37 -0.89
N SER A 275 8.18 -29.60 -0.28
CA SER A 275 9.12 -30.13 0.71
C SER A 275 9.51 -29.10 1.76
N SER A 276 9.14 -29.44 3.00
CA SER A 276 9.88 -29.26 4.26
C SER A 276 10.23 -27.85 4.77
N ALA A 277 9.40 -27.42 5.73
CA ALA A 277 9.76 -27.02 7.08
C ALA A 277 11.23 -26.63 7.36
N CYS A 278 11.42 -25.38 7.79
CA CYS A 278 12.55 -25.01 8.62
C CYS A 278 12.04 -24.25 9.86
N SER A 279 12.31 -24.86 11.01
CA SER A 279 11.94 -24.42 12.36
C SER A 279 12.52 -23.03 12.67
N ILE A 280 11.64 -22.06 13.00
CA ILE A 280 12.00 -20.73 13.50
C ILE A 280 11.38 -20.56 14.91
N SER A 281 11.50 -21.58 15.77
CA SER A 281 11.16 -21.47 17.20
C SER A 281 12.32 -20.96 18.05
N ASP A 282 13.56 -21.01 17.55
CA ASP A 282 14.74 -20.95 18.44
C ASP A 282 15.49 -19.61 18.47
N VAL A 283 14.96 -18.54 17.85
CA VAL A 283 15.65 -17.22 17.81
C VAL A 283 14.95 -16.13 18.62
N VAL A 284 13.72 -16.33 19.10
CA VAL A 284 12.95 -15.24 19.75
C VAL A 284 12.96 -15.29 21.28
N TYR A 285 13.70 -16.21 21.91
CA TYR A 285 13.85 -16.25 23.38
C TYR A 285 14.93 -15.30 23.95
N LYS A 286 15.49 -14.38 23.15
CA LYS A 286 16.62 -13.53 23.57
C LYS A 286 16.36 -12.01 23.56
N ILE A 287 15.10 -11.57 23.52
CA ILE A 287 14.71 -10.15 23.63
C ILE A 287 13.85 -9.96 24.89
N GLY A 288 14.45 -10.28 26.02
CA GLY A 288 13.81 -10.18 27.33
C GLY A 288 14.79 -10.55 28.44
N ARG A 289 15.93 -9.86 28.53
CA ARG A 289 16.72 -9.87 29.77
C ARG A 289 16.42 -8.58 30.55
N PRO A 290 15.72 -8.67 31.69
CA PRO A 290 15.59 -7.59 32.66
C PRO A 290 16.82 -7.44 33.57
N GLN A 291 18.00 -7.91 33.17
CA GLN A 291 19.20 -7.95 34.03
C GLN A 291 20.13 -6.73 33.89
N ASP A 292 19.84 -5.79 32.99
CA ASP A 292 20.59 -4.53 32.89
C ASP A 292 19.83 -3.33 33.50
N LEU A 293 18.71 -3.58 34.20
CA LEU A 293 17.94 -2.57 34.93
C LEU A 293 18.22 -2.59 36.46
N GLU A 294 19.38 -3.11 36.88
CA GLU A 294 19.85 -3.07 38.27
C GLU A 294 20.81 -1.90 38.57
N ILE A 295 20.92 -0.90 37.67
CA ILE A 295 21.60 0.38 37.97
C ILE A 295 20.57 1.48 38.11
N LEU A 296 19.59 1.28 39.00
CA LEU A 296 18.84 2.36 39.68
C LEU A 296 18.44 1.82 41.05
N ALA A 297 19.46 1.57 41.88
CA ALA A 297 19.29 1.54 43.32
C ALA A 297 18.80 2.93 43.76
N PHE A 298 17.51 3.02 44.07
CA PHE A 298 16.93 4.14 44.80
C PHE A 298 17.34 3.96 46.27
N ASP A 299 18.46 4.58 46.67
CA ASP A 299 18.78 4.79 48.08
C ASP A 299 17.96 5.97 48.59
N THR A 300 16.84 5.65 49.25
CA THR A 300 16.05 6.59 50.04
C THR A 300 16.71 6.86 51.38
N SER A 301 17.93 7.40 51.43
CA SER A 301 18.51 7.89 52.70
C SER A 301 19.76 8.77 52.59
N SER A 302 19.79 9.83 51.78
CA SER A 302 20.71 10.94 52.07
C SER A 302 20.42 12.21 51.26
N SER A 303 20.12 13.28 51.99
CA SER A 303 20.12 14.65 51.49
C SER A 303 21.55 15.10 51.28
N PHE A 304 22.10 15.07 50.05
CA PHE A 304 23.13 16.00 49.57
C PHE A 304 23.35 15.78 48.06
N LEU A 305 22.97 16.77 47.26
CA LEU A 305 23.12 16.78 45.81
C LEU A 305 24.48 17.41 45.48
N VAL A 306 25.52 16.59 45.29
CA VAL A 306 26.82 17.05 44.76
C VAL A 306 26.77 16.98 43.24
N VAL A 307 26.67 18.14 42.59
CA VAL A 307 26.83 18.30 41.15
C VAL A 307 28.31 18.22 40.82
N GLN A 308 28.75 17.16 40.11
CA GLN A 308 30.05 17.18 39.44
C GLN A 308 29.91 17.61 37.98
N PRO A 309 30.64 18.65 37.53
CA PRO A 309 30.72 18.99 36.12
C PRO A 309 31.66 18.00 35.40
N ARG A 310 31.18 17.37 34.32
CA ARG A 310 32.05 16.72 33.33
C ARG A 310 32.85 17.82 32.63
N ARG A 311 34.15 17.88 32.91
CA ARG A 311 35.10 18.59 32.06
C ARG A 311 35.32 17.78 30.77
N TYR A 312 35.18 18.45 29.65
CA TYR A 312 35.92 18.13 28.42
C TYR A 312 37.36 18.62 28.57
#